data_AF-A0A1V5GEA9-F1
#
_entry.id   AF-A0A1V5GEA9-F1
#
_cell.length_a   1.000
_cell.length_b   1.000
_cell.length_c   1.000
_cell.angle_alpha   90.00
_cell.angle_beta   90.00
_cell.angle_gamma   90.00
#
_symmetry.space_group_name_H-M   'P 1'
#
loop_
_entity.id
_entity.type
_entity.pdbx_description
1 polymer ?
#
loop_
_entity_poly.entity_id
_entity_poly.type
_entity_poly.pdbx_seq_one_letter_code
_entity_poly.pdbx_strand_id
1 'polypeptide(L)'
;MSDEVYLIGEDNFSRVNRDYVALDTNEGQHIALALTASAILFDGKVSDERITFAYDADYKEEVDEILKKATSEEYADFRRELNENYRGEKCMHFLPAAAEILHMTEGTLRSRPLDVQYIVCRRYADYCICDSYTLRRELEKALLLKTD
;
A
#
# COMPACT_ATOMS: atom_id res chain seq x y z
N MET A 1 12.68 13.26 23.02
CA MET A 1 12.09 13.15 21.67
C MET A 1 10.61 13.40 21.88
N SER A 2 10.01 14.42 21.27
CA SER A 2 8.57 14.63 21.37
C SER A 2 7.87 13.57 20.52
N ASP A 3 6.86 12.91 21.07
CA ASP A 3 5.92 12.11 20.27
C ASP A 3 5.14 13.07 19.38
N GLU A 4 5.68 13.39 18.21
CA GLU A 4 4.98 14.21 17.24
C GLU A 4 3.76 13.42 16.74
N VAL A 5 2.59 14.00 16.97
CA VAL A 5 1.31 13.43 16.56
C VAL A 5 0.85 14.19 15.33
N TYR A 6 0.68 13.47 14.23
CA TYR A 6 0.19 13.97 12.95
C TYR A 6 -1.28 13.61 12.79
N LEU A 7 -2.10 14.56 12.32
CA LEU A 7 -3.47 14.29 11.91
C LEU A 7 -3.49 13.71 10.49
N ILE A 8 -4.35 12.74 10.24
CA ILE A 8 -4.46 12.02 8.96
C ILE A 8 -5.93 11.87 8.57
N GLY A 9 -6.20 11.86 7.27
CA GLY A 9 -7.56 11.74 6.75
C GLY A 9 -8.41 13.01 6.93
N GLU A 10 -9.71 12.89 6.68
CA GLU A 10 -10.70 13.95 6.80
C GLU A 10 -12.03 13.39 7.33
N ASP A 11 -12.64 14.09 8.30
CA ASP A 11 -13.95 13.74 8.86
C ASP A 11 -15.11 14.11 7.91
N ASN A 12 -15.17 13.48 6.73
CA ASN A 12 -16.15 13.79 5.67
C ASN A 12 -17.14 12.63 5.36
N PHE A 13 -17.26 11.66 6.26
CA PHE A 13 -18.11 10.48 6.12
C PHE A 13 -19.14 10.34 7.26
N SER A 14 -20.09 9.42 7.09
CA SER A 14 -21.24 9.24 7.99
C SER A 14 -20.81 9.09 9.46
N ARG A 15 -21.51 9.79 10.37
CA ARG A 15 -21.30 9.63 11.82
C ARG A 15 -21.89 8.35 12.41
N VAL A 16 -22.77 7.68 11.65
CA VAL A 16 -23.53 6.52 12.12
C VAL A 16 -22.88 5.20 11.67
N ASN A 17 -22.13 5.21 10.57
CA ASN A 17 -21.46 4.03 10.01
C ASN A 17 -19.95 4.12 10.20
N ARG A 18 -19.48 4.04 11.45
CA ARG A 18 -18.06 4.17 11.78
C ARG A 18 -17.53 2.96 12.52
N ASP A 19 -16.42 2.44 12.03
CA ASP A 19 -15.56 1.53 12.79
C ASP A 19 -14.29 2.27 13.23
N TYR A 20 -13.64 1.75 14.27
CA TYR A 20 -12.51 2.39 14.95
C TYR A 20 -11.35 1.42 15.09
N VAL A 21 -10.16 1.92 14.82
CA VAL A 21 -8.90 1.16 14.91
C VAL A 21 -7.95 1.90 15.85
N ALA A 22 -7.29 1.14 16.70
CA ALA A 22 -6.15 1.59 17.49
C ALA A 22 -5.10 0.49 17.49
N LEU A 23 -3.91 0.80 16.97
CA LEU A 23 -2.84 -0.17 16.79
C LEU A 23 -1.51 0.45 17.21
N ASP A 24 -0.78 -0.27 18.06
CA ASP A 24 0.61 0.06 18.38
C ASP A 24 1.51 -0.53 17.29
N THR A 25 2.09 0.33 16.46
CA THR A 25 2.88 -0.03 15.29
C THR A 25 3.74 1.14 14.81
N ASN A 26 4.92 0.83 14.30
CA ASN A 26 5.80 1.75 13.59
C ASN A 26 5.42 1.93 12.10
N GLU A 27 4.44 1.17 11.60
CA GLU A 27 3.96 1.23 10.22
C GLU A 27 2.77 2.18 10.03
N GLY A 28 2.42 2.97 11.05
CA GLY A 28 1.25 3.85 11.06
C GLY A 28 1.20 4.80 9.85
N GLN A 29 2.35 5.37 9.45
CA GLN A 29 2.40 6.25 8.28
C GLN A 29 2.09 5.49 6.98
N HIS A 30 2.58 4.26 6.82
CA HIS A 30 2.29 3.44 5.64
C HIS A 30 0.82 3.00 5.60
N ILE A 31 0.22 2.70 6.75
CA ILE A 31 -1.21 2.43 6.85
C ILE A 31 -2.01 3.65 6.38
N ALA A 32 -1.70 4.86 6.88
CA ALA A 32 -2.40 6.08 6.47
C ALA A 32 -2.30 6.36 4.96
N LEU A 33 -1.12 6.12 4.37
CA LEU A 33 -0.92 6.24 2.92
C LEU A 33 -1.72 5.18 2.15
N ALA A 34 -1.78 3.94 2.64
CA ALA A 34 -2.58 2.87 2.04
C ALA A 34 -4.07 3.22 2.05
N LEU A 35 -4.61 3.68 3.18
CA LEU A 35 -6.01 4.11 3.29
C LEU A 35 -6.33 5.21 2.27
N THR A 36 -5.44 6.18 2.12
CA THR A 36 -5.58 7.28 1.15
C THR A 36 -5.54 6.76 -0.30
N ALA A 37 -4.58 5.88 -0.63
CA ALA A 37 -4.45 5.27 -1.95
C ALA A 37 -5.65 4.41 -2.34
N SER A 38 -6.24 3.74 -1.36
CA SER A 38 -7.45 2.94 -1.50
C SER A 38 -8.73 3.77 -1.56
N ALA A 39 -8.63 5.11 -1.43
CA ALA A 39 -9.76 6.04 -1.39
C ALA A 39 -10.77 5.69 -0.28
N ILE A 40 -10.27 5.16 0.84
CA ILE A 40 -11.07 4.87 2.04
C ILE A 40 -11.34 6.20 2.75
N LEU A 41 -12.57 6.39 3.23
CA LEU A 41 -12.93 7.55 4.03
C LEU A 41 -12.54 7.29 5.48
N PHE A 42 -11.60 8.07 6.01
CA PHE A 42 -11.08 7.92 7.37
C PHE A 42 -10.65 9.26 7.96
N ASP A 43 -10.60 9.32 9.29
CA ASP A 43 -10.07 10.45 10.07
C ASP A 43 -9.33 9.91 11.30
N GLY A 44 -8.18 10.47 11.62
CA GLY A 44 -7.41 9.99 12.76
C GLY A 44 -6.10 10.71 13.00
N LYS A 45 -5.22 10.00 13.71
CA LYS A 45 -3.90 10.47 14.07
C LYS A 45 -2.87 9.35 14.05
N VAL A 46 -1.64 9.72 13.76
CA VAL A 46 -0.48 8.83 13.76
C VAL A 46 0.66 9.46 14.53
N SER A 47 1.41 8.61 15.23
CA SER A 47 2.68 8.89 15.89
C SER A 47 3.67 7.80 15.49
N ASP A 48 4.92 7.91 15.92
CA ASP A 48 5.97 6.94 15.58
C ASP A 48 5.68 5.52 16.09
N GLU A 49 4.87 5.37 17.14
CA GLU A 49 4.61 4.07 17.80
C GLU A 49 3.14 3.63 17.72
N ARG A 50 2.24 4.50 17.25
CA ARG A 50 0.80 4.24 17.30
C ARG A 50 0.03 4.96 16.22
N ILE A 51 -0.95 4.27 15.67
CA ILE A 51 -1.99 4.84 14.82
C ILE A 51 -3.37 4.62 15.44
N THR A 52 -4.22 5.65 15.39
CA THR A 52 -5.63 5.56 15.75
C THR A 52 -6.48 6.29 14.73
N PHE A 53 -7.51 5.66 14.18
CA PHE A 53 -8.39 6.27 13.21
C PHE A 53 -9.80 5.69 13.27
N ALA A 54 -10.77 6.47 12.83
CA ALA A 54 -12.10 6.04 12.47
C ALA A 54 -12.21 5.96 10.95
N TYR A 55 -13.05 5.07 10.44
CA TYR A 55 -13.29 4.93 9.00
C TYR A 55 -14.76 4.57 8.73
N ASP A 56 -15.21 4.81 7.50
CA ASP A 56 -16.54 4.40 7.06
C ASP A 56 -16.60 2.86 6.96
N ALA A 57 -17.48 2.24 7.75
CA ALA A 57 -17.51 0.79 7.94
C ALA A 57 -17.85 0.01 6.65
N ASP A 58 -18.31 0.68 5.60
CA ASP A 58 -18.48 0.09 4.27
C ASP A 58 -17.14 -0.39 3.66
N TYR A 59 -16.01 0.16 4.09
CA TYR A 59 -14.65 -0.23 3.65
C TYR A 59 -13.99 -1.27 4.57
N LYS A 60 -14.77 -2.01 5.36
CA LYS A 60 -14.23 -2.91 6.37
C LYS A 60 -13.31 -3.98 5.77
N GLU A 61 -13.66 -4.54 4.62
CA GLU A 61 -12.86 -5.60 4.00
C GLU A 61 -11.49 -5.08 3.56
N GLU A 62 -11.43 -3.90 2.96
CA GLU A 62 -10.18 -3.25 2.53
C GLU A 62 -9.32 -2.85 3.73
N VAL A 63 -9.93 -2.28 4.77
CA VAL A 63 -9.20 -1.92 6.01
C VAL A 63 -8.64 -3.17 6.68
N ASP A 64 -9.44 -4.24 6.83
CA ASP A 64 -8.99 -5.48 7.45
C ASP A 64 -7.83 -6.11 6.64
N GLU A 65 -7.87 -6.05 5.31
CA GLU A 65 -6.76 -6.52 4.47
C GLU A 65 -5.49 -5.69 4.69
N ILE A 66 -5.59 -4.36 4.69
CA ILE A 66 -4.46 -3.44 4.92
C ILE A 66 -3.84 -3.70 6.30
N LEU A 67 -4.67 -3.80 7.34
CA LEU A 67 -4.18 -4.04 8.71
C LEU A 67 -3.55 -5.42 8.84
N LYS A 68 -4.11 -6.44 8.21
CA LYS A 68 -3.53 -7.79 8.19
C LYS A 68 -2.17 -7.79 7.50
N LYS A 69 -2.01 -7.06 6.39
CA LYS A 69 -0.71 -6.91 5.72
C LYS A 69 0.27 -6.14 6.60
N ALA A 70 -0.13 -5.00 7.13
CA ALA A 70 0.73 -4.14 7.96
C ALA A 70 1.25 -4.85 9.22
N THR A 71 0.52 -5.86 9.73
CA THR A 71 0.89 -6.63 10.92
C THR A 71 1.51 -8.00 10.60
N SER A 72 1.73 -8.34 9.33
CA SER A 72 2.31 -9.62 8.93
C SER A 72 3.84 -9.60 8.95
N GLU A 73 4.43 -10.76 9.26
CA GLU A 73 5.87 -10.98 9.11
C GLU A 73 6.32 -10.84 7.65
N GLU A 74 5.47 -11.26 6.71
CA GLU A 74 5.71 -11.12 5.26
C GLU A 74 5.93 -9.66 4.87
N TYR A 75 5.12 -8.73 5.39
CA TYR A 75 5.31 -7.31 5.12
C TYR A 75 6.57 -6.77 5.79
N ALA A 76 6.88 -7.20 7.00
CA ALA A 76 8.12 -6.81 7.69
C ALA A 76 9.38 -7.27 6.92
N ASP A 77 9.36 -8.49 6.39
CA ASP A 77 10.43 -9.00 5.51
C ASP A 77 10.49 -8.22 4.19
N PHE A 78 9.33 -8.01 3.56
CA PHE A 78 9.22 -7.18 2.35
C PHE A 78 9.81 -5.78 2.56
N ARG A 79 9.53 -5.13 3.70
CA ARG A 79 10.07 -3.80 4.04
C ARG A 79 11.60 -3.81 4.17
N ARG A 80 12.16 -4.89 4.71
CA ARG A 80 13.62 -5.07 4.79
C ARG A 80 14.21 -5.19 3.39
N GLU A 81 13.63 -6.04 2.55
CA GLU A 81 14.04 -6.19 1.16
C GLU A 81 13.90 -4.89 0.35
N LEU A 82 12.81 -4.15 0.56
CA LEU A 82 12.57 -2.85 -0.03
C LEU A 82 13.71 -1.88 0.32
N ASN A 83 14.08 -1.77 1.59
CA ASN A 83 15.18 -0.89 2.01
C ASN A 83 16.52 -1.25 1.35
N GLU A 84 16.76 -2.52 1.04
CA GLU A 84 17.98 -3.01 0.39
C GLU A 84 17.96 -2.88 -1.15
N ASN A 85 16.76 -2.99 -1.76
CA ASN A 85 16.56 -3.19 -3.19
C ASN A 85 15.73 -2.09 -3.89
N TYR A 86 15.22 -1.08 -3.19
CA TYR A 86 14.41 -0.01 -3.79
C TYR A 86 15.21 1.04 -4.60
N ARG A 87 16.52 0.83 -4.82
CA ARG A 87 17.38 1.76 -5.56
C ARG A 87 17.68 1.28 -6.98
N GLY A 88 17.23 2.04 -7.97
CA GLY A 88 17.56 1.83 -9.39
C GLY A 88 17.03 0.50 -9.92
N GLU A 89 17.81 -0.18 -10.76
CA GLU A 89 17.45 -1.44 -11.45
C GLU A 89 17.05 -2.59 -10.50
N LYS A 90 17.40 -2.49 -9.22
CA LYS A 90 17.07 -3.51 -8.21
C LYS A 90 15.57 -3.67 -7.96
N CYS A 91 14.72 -2.71 -8.32
CA CYS A 91 13.27 -2.88 -8.21
C CYS A 91 12.75 -4.04 -9.08
N MET A 92 13.49 -4.43 -10.13
CA MET A 92 13.16 -5.61 -10.97
C MET A 92 13.11 -6.92 -10.17
N HIS A 93 13.64 -6.93 -8.95
CA HIS A 93 13.46 -8.04 -8.01
C HIS A 93 11.98 -8.36 -7.75
N PHE A 94 11.10 -7.34 -7.75
CA PHE A 94 9.67 -7.49 -7.50
C PHE A 94 8.85 -7.93 -8.72
N LEU A 95 9.49 -8.18 -9.86
CA LEU A 95 8.80 -8.55 -11.10
C LEU A 95 7.95 -9.82 -10.97
N PRO A 96 8.40 -10.91 -10.32
CA PRO A 96 7.56 -12.10 -10.12
C PRO A 96 6.30 -11.79 -9.30
N ALA A 97 6.44 -11.06 -8.19
CA ALA A 97 5.32 -10.71 -7.32
C ALA A 97 4.33 -9.76 -8.02
N ALA A 98 4.82 -8.79 -8.78
CA ALA A 98 3.97 -7.91 -9.57
C ALA A 98 3.19 -8.67 -10.66
N ALA A 99 3.82 -9.66 -11.31
CA ALA A 99 3.16 -10.50 -12.31
C ALA A 99 2.03 -11.35 -11.70
N GLU A 100 2.23 -11.87 -10.49
CA GLU A 100 1.22 -12.63 -9.75
C GLU A 100 -0.02 -11.80 -9.45
N ILE A 101 0.14 -10.58 -8.93
CA ILE A 101 -0.98 -9.66 -8.68
C ILE A 101 -1.73 -9.30 -9.96
N LEU A 102 -0.99 -9.14 -11.06
CA LEU A 102 -1.56 -8.87 -12.38
C LEU A 102 -2.20 -10.10 -13.03
N HIS A 103 -2.15 -11.26 -12.38
CA HIS A 103 -2.61 -12.55 -12.88
C HIS A 103 -2.04 -12.90 -14.26
N MET A 104 -0.75 -12.63 -14.45
CA MET A 104 -0.02 -12.98 -15.66
C MET A 104 1.29 -13.71 -15.32
N THR A 105 1.88 -14.36 -16.31
CA THR A 105 3.18 -15.00 -16.09
C THR A 105 4.29 -13.96 -16.02
N GLU A 106 5.33 -14.25 -15.25
CA GLU A 106 6.55 -13.43 -15.21
C GLU A 106 7.10 -13.19 -16.62
N GLY A 107 7.11 -14.21 -17.48
CA GLY A 107 7.53 -14.09 -18.88
C GLY A 107 6.69 -13.10 -19.69
N THR A 108 5.38 -13.02 -19.42
CA THR A 108 4.49 -12.04 -20.06
C THR A 108 4.87 -10.62 -19.63
N LEU A 109 5.12 -10.40 -18.33
CA LEU A 109 5.56 -9.10 -17.85
C LEU A 109 6.96 -8.72 -18.38
N ARG A 110 7.89 -9.69 -18.44
CA ARG A 110 9.24 -9.50 -19.03
C ARG A 110 9.24 -9.20 -20.52
N SER A 111 8.19 -9.55 -21.24
CA SER A 111 8.04 -9.23 -22.66
C SER A 111 7.69 -7.77 -22.92
N ARG A 112 7.31 -7.01 -21.87
CA ARG A 112 7.02 -5.58 -21.98
C ARG A 112 8.31 -4.77 -22.14
N PRO A 113 8.23 -3.53 -22.65
CA PRO A 113 9.33 -2.59 -22.60
C PRO A 113 9.93 -2.45 -21.18
N LEU A 114 11.26 -2.24 -21.09
CA LEU A 114 12.00 -2.29 -19.82
C LEU A 114 11.55 -1.20 -18.83
N ASP A 115 11.24 -0.02 -19.35
CA ASP A 115 10.63 1.10 -18.63
C ASP A 115 9.25 0.74 -18.04
N VAL A 116 8.38 0.07 -18.80
CA VAL A 116 7.09 -0.43 -18.29
C VAL A 116 7.31 -1.45 -17.17
N GLN A 117 8.24 -2.39 -17.35
CA GLN A 117 8.62 -3.34 -16.30
C GLN A 117 9.07 -2.61 -15.03
N TYR A 118 9.91 -1.59 -15.19
CA TYR A 118 10.44 -0.78 -14.08
C TYR A 118 9.32 -0.06 -13.33
N ILE A 119 8.42 0.60 -14.07
CA ILE A 119 7.32 1.37 -13.49
C ILE A 119 6.37 0.44 -12.73
N VAL A 120 6.04 -0.73 -13.29
CA VAL A 120 5.21 -1.74 -12.62
C VAL A 120 5.86 -2.22 -11.32
N CYS A 121 7.15 -2.57 -11.34
CA CYS A 121 7.85 -3.03 -10.14
C CYS A 121 7.93 -1.94 -9.06
N ARG A 122 8.17 -0.69 -9.47
CA ARG A 122 8.17 0.45 -8.56
C ARG A 122 6.78 0.67 -7.94
N ARG A 123 5.71 0.53 -8.74
CA ARG A 123 4.33 0.63 -8.23
C ARG A 123 3.95 -0.50 -7.32
N TYR A 124 4.42 -1.73 -7.58
CA TYR A 124 4.25 -2.83 -6.62
C TYR A 124 4.87 -2.46 -5.27
N ALA A 125 6.10 -1.96 -5.30
CA ALA A 125 6.79 -1.54 -4.09
C ALA A 125 6.07 -0.41 -3.33
N ASP A 126 5.53 0.57 -4.04
CA ASP A 126 4.82 1.71 -3.45
C ASP A 126 3.47 1.32 -2.82
N TYR A 127 2.75 0.35 -3.40
CA TYR A 127 1.36 0.04 -3.04
C TYR A 127 1.16 -1.33 -2.39
N CYS A 128 2.20 -2.14 -2.19
CA CYS A 128 2.11 -3.50 -1.65
C CYS A 128 1.29 -3.66 -0.36
N ILE A 129 1.26 -2.64 0.51
CA ILE A 129 0.47 -2.62 1.75
C ILE A 129 -1.03 -2.40 1.52
N CYS A 130 -1.42 -1.83 0.37
CA CYS A 130 -2.81 -1.55 0.05
C CYS A 130 -3.63 -2.84 -0.09
N ASP A 131 -4.95 -2.72 -0.09
CA ASP A 131 -5.84 -3.81 -0.43
C ASP A 131 -5.55 -4.35 -1.86
N SER A 132 -5.93 -5.60 -2.10
CA SER A 132 -5.61 -6.31 -3.35
C SER A 132 -6.18 -5.61 -4.58
N TYR A 133 -7.37 -5.01 -4.47
CA TYR A 133 -7.99 -4.30 -5.57
C TYR A 133 -7.20 -3.04 -5.93
N THR A 134 -6.84 -2.22 -4.94
CA THR A 134 -6.05 -1.01 -5.13
C THR A 134 -4.67 -1.33 -5.69
N LEU A 135 -3.97 -2.29 -5.11
CA LEU A 135 -2.66 -2.70 -5.60
C LEU A 135 -2.74 -3.11 -7.07
N ARG A 136 -3.67 -4.01 -7.42
CA ARG A 136 -3.84 -4.46 -8.80
C ARG A 136 -4.19 -3.32 -9.75
N ARG A 137 -5.13 -2.44 -9.36
CA ARG A 137 -5.53 -1.27 -10.16
C ARG A 137 -4.34 -0.37 -10.48
N GLU A 138 -3.46 -0.11 -9.50
CA GLU A 138 -2.28 0.73 -9.72
C GLU A 138 -1.22 0.03 -10.61
N LEU A 139 -1.08 -1.30 -10.52
CA LEU A 139 -0.23 -2.06 -11.44
C LEU A 139 -0.79 -2.06 -12.87
N GLU A 140 -2.10 -2.21 -13.04
CA GLU A 140 -2.74 -2.17 -14.36
C GLU A 140 -2.59 -0.80 -15.01
N LYS A 141 -2.72 0.30 -14.24
CA LYS A 141 -2.39 1.65 -14.72
C LYS A 141 -0.94 1.74 -15.17
N ALA A 142 0.00 1.19 -14.40
CA ALA A 142 1.42 1.20 -14.74
C ALA A 142 1.72 0.47 -16.06
N LEU A 143 1.01 -0.62 -16.37
CA LEU A 143 1.13 -1.33 -17.65
C LEU A 143 0.65 -0.53 -18.85
N LEU A 144 -0.31 0.38 -18.65
CA LEU A 144 -0.94 1.17 -19.70
C LEU A 144 -0.26 2.52 -19.91
N LEU A 145 0.70 2.88 -19.06
CA LEU A 145 1.50 4.08 -19.26
C LEU A 145 2.29 3.92 -20.56
N LYS A 146 1.94 4.75 -21.55
CA LYS A 146 2.77 4.91 -22.74
C LYS A 146 4.06 5.57 -22.28
N THR A 147 5.17 4.90 -22.52
CA THR A 147 6.48 5.52 -22.47
C THR A 147 6.71 6.13 -23.84
N ASP A 148 6.70 7.46 -23.89
CA ASP A 148 6.96 8.27 -25.09
C ASP A 148 8.43 8.20 -25.51
#